data_AF-A0A3R7HI66-F1
#
_entry.id   AF-A0A3R7HI66-F1
#
_cell.length_a   1.000
_cell.length_b   1.000
_cell.length_c   1.000
_cell.angle_alpha   90.00
_cell.angle_beta   90.00
_cell.angle_gamma   90.00
#
_symmetry.space_group_name_H-M   'P 1'
#
loop_
_entity.id
_entity.type
_entity.pdbx_description
1 polymer ?
#
loop_
_entity_poly.entity_id
_entity_poly.type
_entity_poly.pdbx_seq_one_letter_code
_entity_poly.pdbx_strand_id
1 'polypeptide(L)'
;MDAVMHSFGFIILYIFPPPSSNSTVGYDLDKLHRSFVTLVEEDYPLLVGELHVDPQTGIVNVKQSPERRQRGAQEIRFETNPNNSMTTEEAIKMRTLDLMPTQRSKMELICAKGTLLADGGLVIGVDASHTLFDGEAMFTFMTVWGQHYSGKNVSAVQVGTNFVFGPDLMFTSWVHMGMYNAEFDGTHPWYACVPRIPCYDGFNMITEARKGGDGVDVGVFLESGAMERLKKLYAEVEYLHE
;
A
#
# COMPACT_ATOMS: atom_id res chain seq x y z
N MET A 1 6.86 -9.50 9.53
CA MET A 1 7.33 -9.14 8.17
C MET A 1 7.41 -7.62 8.03
N ASP A 2 6.39 -6.90 8.49
CA ASP A 2 6.27 -5.42 8.49
C ASP A 2 7.40 -4.63 9.18
N ALA A 3 7.91 -5.12 10.32
CA ALA A 3 9.02 -4.47 11.04
C ALA A 3 10.37 -4.58 10.28
N VAL A 4 10.55 -5.61 9.44
CA VAL A 4 11.75 -5.76 8.58
C VAL A 4 11.65 -4.81 7.39
N MET A 5 10.44 -4.59 6.86
CA MET A 5 10.18 -3.61 5.80
C MET A 5 10.33 -2.17 6.26
N HIS A 6 10.27 -1.86 7.57
CA HIS A 6 10.60 -0.53 8.10
C HIS A 6 12.01 -0.06 7.70
N SER A 7 12.94 -0.99 7.51
CA SER A 7 14.32 -0.73 7.08
C SER A 7 14.43 -0.29 5.61
N PHE A 8 13.39 -0.54 4.81
CA PHE A 8 13.37 -0.31 3.36
C PHE A 8 12.21 0.63 3.01
N GLY A 9 12.50 1.84 2.55
CA GLY A 9 11.46 2.72 1.99
C GLY A 9 10.89 2.13 0.70
N PHE A 10 9.61 2.41 0.41
CA PHE A 10 9.07 2.23 -0.92
C PHE A 10 9.40 3.50 -1.72
N ILE A 11 10.43 3.44 -2.55
CA ILE A 11 10.86 4.57 -3.39
C ILE A 11 10.56 4.29 -4.87
N ILE A 12 9.92 5.24 -5.54
CA ILE A 12 9.55 5.11 -6.95
C ILE A 12 9.64 6.44 -7.69
N LEU A 13 10.04 6.37 -8.96
CA LEU A 13 10.10 7.50 -9.90
C LEU A 13 9.08 7.29 -11.02
N TYR A 14 8.27 8.32 -11.27
CA TYR A 14 7.42 8.43 -12.45
C TYR A 14 7.97 9.54 -13.34
N ILE A 15 8.22 9.23 -14.61
CA ILE A 15 8.74 10.19 -15.59
C ILE A 15 7.72 10.30 -16.72
N PHE A 16 7.20 11.51 -16.93
CA PHE A 16 6.18 11.84 -17.89
C PHE A 16 6.80 12.62 -19.07
N PRO A 17 6.41 12.31 -20.31
CA PRO A 17 6.93 12.97 -21.50
C PRO A 17 6.52 14.44 -21.55
N PRO A 18 7.24 15.29 -22.29
CA PRO A 18 6.84 16.68 -22.49
C PRO A 18 5.49 16.75 -23.22
N PRO A 19 4.71 17.84 -23.03
CA PRO A 19 3.45 18.03 -23.74
C PRO A 19 3.66 17.95 -25.25
N SER A 20 2.74 17.30 -25.96
CA SER A 20 2.76 17.30 -27.43
C SER A 20 2.77 18.74 -27.95
N SER A 21 3.41 19.00 -29.08
CA SER A 21 3.49 20.33 -29.71
C SER A 21 2.13 21.00 -30.02
N ASN A 22 1.03 20.25 -29.97
CA ASN A 22 -0.35 20.73 -30.13
C ASN A 22 -1.06 21.07 -28.81
N SER A 23 -0.44 20.79 -27.64
CA SER A 23 -0.98 21.12 -26.32
C SER A 23 -0.34 22.42 -25.82
N THR A 24 -1.17 23.42 -25.52
CA THR A 24 -0.72 24.68 -24.90
C THR A 24 -0.60 24.57 -23.37
N VAL A 25 -1.01 23.45 -22.78
CA VAL A 25 -1.02 23.23 -21.33
C VAL A 25 0.14 22.33 -20.95
N GLY A 26 1.12 22.89 -20.24
CA GLY A 26 2.22 22.16 -19.61
C GLY A 26 1.84 21.61 -18.23
N TYR A 27 2.76 20.87 -17.62
CA TYR A 27 2.63 20.45 -16.23
C TYR A 27 2.77 21.65 -15.28
N ASP A 28 2.01 21.65 -14.19
CA ASP A 28 1.95 22.72 -13.20
C ASP A 28 2.23 22.14 -11.81
N LEU A 29 3.35 22.55 -11.20
CA LEU A 29 3.79 22.03 -9.89
C LEU A 29 2.91 22.50 -8.73
N ASP A 30 2.30 23.69 -8.82
CA ASP A 30 1.38 24.18 -7.78
C ASP A 30 0.05 23.42 -7.85
N LYS A 31 -0.42 23.12 -9.06
CA LYS A 31 -1.56 22.22 -9.26
C LYS A 31 -1.23 20.80 -8.79
N LEU A 32 -0.01 20.32 -9.06
CA LEU A 32 0.45 19.01 -8.62
C LEU A 32 0.41 18.89 -7.09
N HIS A 33 0.98 19.86 -6.37
CA HIS A 33 0.96 19.88 -4.91
C HIS A 33 -0.47 20.02 -4.35
N ARG A 34 -1.30 20.92 -4.89
CA ARG A 34 -2.70 21.06 -4.45
C ARG A 34 -3.49 19.76 -4.63
N SER A 35 -3.33 19.10 -5.78
CA SER A 35 -4.01 17.82 -6.03
C SER A 35 -3.52 16.68 -5.12
N PHE A 36 -2.26 16.71 -4.69
CA PHE A 36 -1.74 15.78 -3.69
C PHE A 36 -2.40 16.00 -2.32
N VAL A 37 -2.55 17.26 -1.91
CA VAL A 37 -3.24 17.61 -0.68
C VAL A 37 -4.69 17.15 -0.71
N THR A 38 -5.42 17.44 -1.79
CA THR A 38 -6.82 16.98 -1.96
C THR A 38 -6.93 15.46 -1.90
N LEU A 39 -6.07 14.73 -2.62
CA LEU A 39 -6.00 13.27 -2.56
C LEU A 39 -5.86 12.73 -1.13
N VAL A 40 -4.93 13.29 -0.36
CA VAL A 40 -4.71 12.83 1.01
C VAL A 40 -5.90 13.17 1.91
N GLU A 41 -6.46 14.37 1.78
CA GLU A 41 -7.57 14.80 2.61
C GLU A 41 -8.86 14.03 2.33
N GLU A 42 -9.13 13.69 1.07
CA GLU A 42 -10.37 13.03 0.64
C GLU A 42 -10.27 11.51 0.66
N ASP A 43 -9.17 10.92 0.17
CA ASP A 43 -9.07 9.47 -0.07
C ASP A 43 -8.11 8.75 0.89
N TYR A 44 -7.06 9.42 1.37
CA TYR A 44 -6.00 8.79 2.19
C TYR A 44 -5.69 9.54 3.50
N PRO A 45 -6.69 9.88 4.34
CA PRO A 45 -6.47 10.74 5.51
C PRO A 45 -5.53 10.13 6.55
N LEU A 46 -5.33 8.80 6.53
CA LEU A 46 -4.33 8.10 7.35
C LEU A 46 -2.93 8.71 7.20
N LEU A 47 -2.57 9.19 6.01
CA LEU A 47 -1.24 9.69 5.68
C LEU A 47 -0.87 10.99 6.40
N VAL A 48 -1.84 11.68 7.00
CA VAL A 48 -1.61 12.85 7.88
C VAL A 48 -0.99 12.42 9.23
N GLY A 49 -1.00 11.13 9.56
CA GLY A 49 -0.43 10.59 10.78
C GLY A 49 1.09 10.41 10.75
N GLU A 50 1.61 9.80 11.81
CA GLU A 50 3.03 9.45 11.96
C GLU A 50 3.20 7.95 12.18
N LEU A 51 4.27 7.39 11.60
CA LEU A 51 4.67 6.02 11.84
C LEU A 51 5.20 5.90 13.27
N HIS A 52 4.64 4.94 14.00
CA HIS A 52 5.10 4.57 15.32
C HIS A 52 5.40 3.08 15.33
N VAL A 53 6.64 2.74 15.64
CA VAL A 53 7.06 1.36 15.88
C VAL A 53 7.26 1.21 17.39
N ASP A 54 6.52 0.29 18.00
CA ASP A 54 6.71 -0.05 19.40
C ASP A 54 8.10 -0.71 19.57
N PRO A 55 8.98 -0.16 20.41
CA PRO A 55 10.36 -0.64 20.54
C PRO A 55 10.48 -2.00 21.26
N GLN A 56 9.45 -2.43 21.99
CA GLN A 56 9.43 -3.69 22.74
C GLN A 56 8.79 -4.81 21.93
N THR A 57 7.69 -4.50 21.24
CA THR A 57 6.89 -5.51 20.52
C THR A 57 7.14 -5.52 19.01
N GLY A 58 7.73 -4.46 18.45
CA GLY A 58 7.91 -4.29 17.01
C GLY A 58 6.62 -3.98 16.25
N ILE A 59 5.50 -3.77 16.95
CA ILE A 59 4.21 -3.45 16.33
C ILE A 59 4.28 -2.06 15.69
N VAL A 60 3.86 -1.98 14.42
CA VAL A 60 3.81 -0.72 13.67
C VAL A 60 2.39 -0.18 13.68
N ASN A 61 2.24 1.10 13.98
CA ASN A 61 0.97 1.81 14.02
C ASN A 61 1.11 3.18 13.36
N VAL A 62 0.00 3.73 12.87
CA VAL A 62 -0.08 5.14 12.47
C VAL A 62 -0.79 5.93 13.56
N LYS A 63 -0.09 6.89 14.15
CA LYS A 63 -0.66 7.80 15.16
C LYS A 63 -1.13 9.08 14.50
N GLN A 64 -2.44 9.35 14.61
CA GLN A 64 -3.03 10.62 14.18
C GLN A 64 -3.40 11.45 15.40
N SER A 65 -2.50 12.34 15.82
CA SER A 65 -2.80 13.28 16.90
C SER A 65 -3.85 14.31 16.45
N PRO A 66 -4.63 14.90 17.38
CA PRO A 66 -5.56 15.98 17.05
C PRO A 66 -4.90 17.15 16.31
N GLU A 67 -3.66 17.50 16.69
CA GLU A 67 -2.90 18.59 16.08
C GLU A 67 -2.51 18.24 14.64
N ARG A 68 -2.10 17.01 14.37
CA ARG A 68 -1.78 16.53 13.01
C ARG A 68 -3.02 16.57 12.12
N ARG A 69 -4.16 16.05 12.60
CA ARG A 69 -5.44 16.10 11.88
C ARG A 69 -5.88 17.53 11.58
N GLN A 70 -5.63 18.46 12.50
CA GLN A 70 -5.96 19.87 12.30
C GLN A 70 -5.06 20.55 11.26
N ARG A 71 -3.78 20.19 11.19
CA ARG A 71 -2.85 20.71 10.18
C ARG A 71 -3.06 20.09 8.79
N GLY A 72 -3.65 18.91 8.71
CA GLY A 72 -4.04 18.28 7.46
C GLY A 72 -2.87 17.83 6.59
N ALA A 73 -3.10 17.65 5.30
CA ALA A 73 -2.11 17.12 4.37
C ALA A 73 -1.04 18.14 3.96
N GLN A 74 -1.24 19.43 4.24
CA GLN A 74 -0.28 20.51 3.93
C GLN A 74 1.08 20.35 4.63
N GLU A 75 1.13 19.58 5.74
CA GLU A 75 2.36 19.30 6.47
C GLU A 75 3.11 18.07 5.93
N ILE A 76 2.53 17.33 4.99
CA ILE A 76 3.24 16.24 4.32
C ILE A 76 4.27 16.86 3.39
N ARG A 77 5.53 16.44 3.52
CA ARG A 77 6.60 17.05 2.74
C ARG A 77 6.40 16.84 1.25
N PHE A 78 6.26 17.96 0.54
CA PHE A 78 6.19 18.03 -0.90
C PHE A 78 7.25 18.99 -1.43
N GLU A 79 8.25 18.46 -2.13
CA GLU A 79 9.32 19.27 -2.71
C GLU A 79 9.00 19.63 -4.17
N THR A 80 9.43 20.80 -4.61
CA THR A 80 9.29 21.21 -6.02
C THR A 80 10.64 21.66 -6.58
N ASN A 81 10.91 21.28 -7.82
CA ASN A 81 12.01 21.81 -8.61
C ASN A 81 11.46 22.30 -9.96
N PRO A 82 11.21 23.62 -10.12
CA PRO A 82 10.62 24.16 -11.34
C PRO A 82 11.59 24.24 -12.52
N ASN A 83 12.89 23.98 -12.31
CA ASN A 83 13.89 24.13 -13.37
C ASN A 83 15.03 23.12 -13.20
N ASN A 84 14.97 22.02 -13.94
CA ASN A 84 16.05 21.04 -14.05
C ASN A 84 16.64 21.04 -15.47
N SER A 85 17.97 21.01 -15.57
CA SER A 85 18.67 21.03 -16.86
C SER A 85 18.56 19.72 -17.66
N MET A 86 18.12 18.62 -17.05
CA MET A 86 17.91 17.35 -17.72
C MET A 86 16.71 17.40 -18.68
N THR A 87 16.82 16.72 -19.80
CA THR A 87 15.70 16.30 -20.67
C THR A 87 15.01 15.05 -20.12
N THR A 88 13.84 14.70 -20.67
CA THR A 88 13.08 13.49 -20.29
C THR A 88 13.90 12.23 -20.55
N GLU A 89 14.56 12.13 -21.70
CA GLU A 89 15.40 10.98 -22.06
C GLU A 89 16.61 10.84 -21.13
N GLU A 90 17.23 11.96 -20.74
CA GLU A 90 18.33 11.96 -19.77
C GLU A 90 17.86 11.52 -18.39
N ALA A 91 16.69 12.00 -17.93
CA ALA A 91 16.09 11.57 -16.67
C ALA A 91 15.79 10.06 -16.67
N ILE A 92 15.23 9.52 -17.76
CA ILE A 92 14.98 8.08 -17.93
C ILE A 92 16.28 7.27 -17.87
N LYS A 93 17.34 7.76 -18.51
CA LYS A 93 18.63 7.07 -18.55
C LYS A 93 19.33 7.07 -17.18
N MET A 94 19.33 8.22 -16.51
CA MET A 94 20.14 8.46 -15.32
C MET A 94 19.48 8.01 -14.03
N ARG A 95 18.16 8.21 -13.86
CA ARG A 95 17.39 7.85 -12.66
C ARG A 95 18.09 8.23 -11.35
N THR A 96 18.58 9.47 -11.28
CA THR A 96 19.38 9.96 -10.15
C THR A 96 18.52 10.16 -8.91
N LEU A 97 19.14 10.03 -7.73
CA LEU A 97 18.50 10.33 -6.46
C LEU A 97 18.11 11.81 -6.33
N ASP A 98 18.74 12.71 -7.10
CA ASP A 98 18.38 14.14 -7.12
C ASP A 98 16.96 14.39 -7.65
N LEU A 99 16.35 13.41 -8.34
CA LEU A 99 14.95 13.45 -8.79
C LEU A 99 13.96 12.96 -7.71
N MET A 100 14.45 12.38 -6.62
CA MET A 100 13.66 11.97 -5.46
C MET A 100 13.51 13.11 -4.45
N PRO A 101 12.46 13.10 -3.60
CA PRO A 101 12.43 13.93 -2.40
C PRO A 101 13.62 13.60 -1.50
N THR A 102 13.98 14.54 -0.63
CA THR A 102 14.91 14.29 0.46
C THR A 102 14.40 13.11 1.28
N GLN A 103 15.32 12.22 1.69
CA GLN A 103 15.00 10.98 2.40
C GLN A 103 14.03 11.22 3.55
N ARG A 104 12.98 10.40 3.58
CA ARG A 104 11.93 10.44 4.61
C ARG A 104 12.50 10.21 6.01
N SER A 105 12.01 10.95 7.00
CA SER A 105 12.28 10.65 8.41
C SER A 105 11.57 9.36 8.82
N LYS A 106 12.03 8.68 9.88
CA LYS A 106 11.42 7.41 10.32
C LYS A 106 9.93 7.53 10.72
N MET A 107 9.46 8.74 11.03
CA MET A 107 8.10 9.02 11.48
C MET A 107 7.17 9.44 10.33
N GLU A 108 7.69 9.97 9.24
CA GLU A 108 6.85 10.35 8.10
C GLU A 108 6.31 9.11 7.39
N LEU A 109 5.12 9.20 6.80
CA LEU A 109 4.51 8.06 6.09
C LEU A 109 4.80 8.09 4.59
N ILE A 110 4.87 9.29 4.03
CA ILE A 110 5.09 9.55 2.62
C ILE A 110 5.69 10.95 2.45
N CYS A 111 6.52 11.13 1.44
CA CYS A 111 6.88 12.43 0.88
C CYS A 111 7.00 12.31 -0.64
N ALA A 112 6.83 13.43 -1.33
CA ALA A 112 6.88 13.48 -2.79
C ALA A 112 7.70 14.67 -3.29
N LYS A 113 8.16 14.58 -4.53
CA LYS A 113 8.83 15.68 -5.23
C LYS A 113 8.37 15.76 -6.67
N GLY A 114 7.96 16.95 -7.10
CA GLY A 114 7.70 17.27 -8.51
C GLY A 114 8.86 18.04 -9.13
N THR A 115 9.37 17.60 -10.28
CA THR A 115 10.47 18.27 -11.00
C THR A 115 10.10 18.51 -12.46
N LEU A 116 10.17 19.75 -12.93
CA LEU A 116 10.04 20.09 -14.35
C LEU A 116 11.40 19.98 -15.05
N LEU A 117 11.41 19.32 -16.20
CA LEU A 117 12.58 19.08 -17.05
C LEU A 117 12.72 20.17 -18.13
N ALA A 118 13.91 20.29 -18.70
CA ALA A 118 14.26 21.34 -19.65
C ALA A 118 13.42 21.32 -20.95
N ASP A 119 12.90 20.16 -21.31
CA ASP A 119 12.03 19.93 -22.48
C ASP A 119 10.53 20.06 -22.15
N GLY A 120 10.17 20.31 -20.89
CA GLY A 120 8.80 20.38 -20.40
C GLY A 120 8.24 19.06 -19.86
N GLY A 121 9.05 17.99 -19.80
CA GLY A 121 8.70 16.76 -19.10
C GLY A 121 8.52 16.96 -17.59
N LEU A 122 7.87 16.00 -16.92
CA LEU A 122 7.65 16.02 -15.47
C LEU A 122 8.22 14.75 -14.85
N VAL A 123 8.93 14.90 -13.74
CA VAL A 123 9.31 13.78 -12.86
C VAL A 123 8.57 13.91 -11.53
N ILE A 124 8.00 12.80 -11.06
CA ILE A 124 7.45 12.67 -9.71
C ILE A 124 8.22 11.58 -8.98
N GLY A 125 8.98 11.95 -7.95
CA GLY A 125 9.58 11.02 -7.01
C GLY A 125 8.70 10.86 -5.78
N VAL A 126 8.50 9.62 -5.33
CA VAL A 126 7.73 9.30 -4.11
C VAL A 126 8.56 8.40 -3.21
N ASP A 127 8.68 8.76 -1.93
CA ASP A 127 9.25 7.94 -0.87
C ASP A 127 8.16 7.70 0.19
N ALA A 128 7.77 6.45 0.37
CA ALA A 128 6.75 6.04 1.32
C ALA A 128 7.24 4.94 2.27
N SER A 129 6.55 4.79 3.40
CA SER A 129 6.77 3.67 4.31
C SER A 129 6.27 2.37 3.66
N HIS A 130 7.18 1.43 3.40
CA HIS A 130 6.81 0.12 2.81
C HIS A 130 5.95 -0.73 3.77
N THR A 131 5.90 -0.37 5.05
CA THR A 131 4.93 -0.94 6.00
C THR A 131 3.48 -0.51 5.73
N LEU A 132 3.26 0.56 4.95
CA LEU A 132 1.93 1.05 4.58
C LEU A 132 1.61 0.84 3.10
N PHE A 133 2.62 0.87 2.23
CA PHE A 133 2.44 0.73 0.80
C PHE A 133 3.14 -0.54 0.30
N ASP A 134 2.36 -1.42 -0.30
CA ASP A 134 2.86 -2.35 -1.29
C ASP A 134 2.79 -1.73 -2.70
N GLY A 135 3.17 -2.50 -3.72
CA GLY A 135 3.16 -2.02 -5.11
C GLY A 135 1.78 -1.64 -5.60
N GLU A 136 0.74 -2.42 -5.27
CA GLU A 136 -0.63 -2.16 -5.72
C GLU A 136 -1.21 -0.90 -5.07
N ALA A 137 -1.03 -0.76 -3.75
CA ALA A 137 -1.44 0.43 -3.02
C ALA A 137 -0.75 1.68 -3.57
N MET A 138 0.54 1.61 -3.91
CA MET A 138 1.27 2.73 -4.51
C MET A 138 0.75 3.06 -5.92
N PHE A 139 0.50 2.07 -6.76
CA PHE A 139 0.00 2.32 -8.13
C PHE A 139 -1.42 2.87 -8.13
N THR A 140 -2.26 2.41 -7.20
CA THR A 140 -3.60 2.94 -6.98
C THR A 140 -3.53 4.39 -6.50
N PHE A 141 -2.69 4.67 -5.49
CA PHE A 141 -2.46 6.02 -4.98
C PHE A 141 -2.08 6.99 -6.10
N MET A 142 -1.14 6.60 -6.96
CA MET A 142 -0.70 7.41 -8.10
C MET A 142 -1.79 7.60 -9.17
N THR A 143 -2.63 6.59 -9.38
CA THR A 143 -3.77 6.66 -10.31
C THR A 143 -4.83 7.64 -9.82
N VAL A 144 -5.20 7.56 -8.53
CA VAL A 144 -6.17 8.47 -7.90
C VAL A 144 -5.62 9.90 -7.89
N TRP A 145 -4.32 10.07 -7.57
CA TRP A 145 -3.65 11.37 -7.65
C TRP A 145 -3.74 11.98 -9.05
N GLY A 146 -3.50 11.18 -10.09
CA GLY A 146 -3.63 11.60 -11.48
C GLY A 146 -5.05 12.07 -11.84
N GLN A 147 -6.10 11.49 -11.24
CA GLN A 147 -7.48 11.96 -11.44
C GLN A 147 -7.72 13.31 -10.76
N HIS A 148 -7.28 13.48 -9.51
CA HIS A 148 -7.33 14.76 -8.80
C HIS A 148 -6.61 15.86 -9.58
N TYR A 149 -5.40 15.57 -10.06
CA TYR A 149 -4.64 16.49 -10.90
C TYR A 149 -5.38 16.81 -12.20
N SER A 150 -6.08 15.85 -12.80
CA SER A 150 -6.84 16.05 -14.03
C SER A 150 -8.20 16.73 -13.83
N GLY A 151 -8.68 16.89 -12.59
CA GLY A 151 -10.04 17.33 -12.28
C GLY A 151 -11.11 16.33 -12.77
N LYS A 152 -10.75 15.04 -12.87
CA LYS A 152 -11.66 13.97 -13.30
C LYS A 152 -12.36 13.37 -12.09
N ASN A 153 -13.54 12.78 -12.32
CA ASN A 153 -14.28 12.13 -11.25
C ASN A 153 -13.54 10.88 -10.75
N VAL A 154 -13.13 10.91 -9.49
CA VAL A 154 -12.43 9.82 -8.79
C VAL A 154 -13.32 8.57 -8.67
N SER A 155 -14.64 8.69 -8.77
CA SER A 155 -15.57 7.55 -8.71
C SER A 155 -15.37 6.53 -9.84
N ALA A 156 -14.66 6.89 -10.91
CA ALA A 156 -14.30 5.97 -11.99
C ALA A 156 -13.03 5.14 -11.67
N VAL A 157 -12.25 5.55 -10.67
CA VAL A 157 -11.15 4.75 -10.12
C VAL A 157 -11.73 3.89 -9.02
N GLN A 158 -12.16 2.69 -9.39
CA GLN A 158 -12.38 1.64 -8.40
C GLN A 158 -11.02 1.32 -7.79
N VAL A 159 -10.92 1.40 -6.46
CA VAL A 159 -9.81 0.77 -5.74
C VAL A 159 -9.82 -0.69 -6.18
N GLY A 160 -8.72 -1.14 -6.78
CA GLY A 160 -8.54 -2.50 -7.28
C GLY A 160 -8.50 -3.56 -6.18
N THR A 161 -8.89 -3.25 -4.94
CA THR A 161 -9.09 -4.28 -3.91
C THR A 161 -10.43 -4.96 -4.14
N ASN A 162 -10.39 -5.96 -5.01
CA ASN A 162 -11.43 -6.96 -5.19
C ASN A 162 -11.42 -8.01 -4.06
N PHE A 163 -10.90 -7.66 -2.87
CA PHE A 163 -10.82 -8.56 -1.72
C PHE A 163 -12.20 -8.91 -1.14
N VAL A 164 -13.23 -8.12 -1.46
CA VAL A 164 -14.61 -8.42 -1.09
C VAL A 164 -15.38 -8.67 -2.39
N PHE A 165 -15.38 -9.94 -2.82
CA PHE A 165 -16.08 -10.50 -4.01
C PHE A 165 -15.43 -10.36 -5.39
N GLY A 166 -14.11 -10.21 -5.50
CA GLY A 166 -13.42 -10.28 -6.79
C GLY A 166 -12.37 -11.41 -6.87
N PRO A 167 -11.65 -11.53 -8.01
CA PRO A 167 -10.89 -12.73 -8.36
C PRO A 167 -9.54 -12.87 -7.62
N ASP A 168 -9.19 -11.93 -6.76
CA ASP A 168 -7.87 -11.85 -6.13
C ASP A 168 -7.80 -12.67 -4.83
N LEU A 169 -6.63 -13.25 -4.54
CA LEU A 169 -6.38 -14.07 -3.35
C LEU A 169 -5.49 -13.33 -2.37
N MET A 170 -5.91 -13.28 -1.11
CA MET A 170 -5.07 -12.80 0.00
C MET A 170 -4.66 -13.98 0.87
N PHE A 171 -3.36 -14.07 1.16
CA PHE A 171 -2.82 -15.03 2.13
C PHE A 171 -2.28 -14.29 3.35
N THR A 172 -2.64 -14.76 4.54
CA THR A 172 -1.97 -14.38 5.77
C THR A 172 -1.46 -15.64 6.47
N SER A 173 -0.22 -15.62 6.95
CA SER A 173 0.37 -16.71 7.71
C SER A 173 0.56 -16.28 9.16
N TRP A 174 -0.08 -17.02 10.06
CA TRP A 174 -0.02 -16.83 11.51
C TRP A 174 0.81 -17.92 12.18
N VAL A 175 1.49 -18.75 11.39
CA VAL A 175 2.40 -19.79 11.87
C VAL A 175 3.55 -19.13 12.65
N HIS A 176 3.91 -19.69 13.80
CA HIS A 176 4.96 -19.18 14.69
C HIS A 176 4.70 -17.76 15.25
N MET A 177 3.48 -17.22 15.13
CA MET A 177 3.10 -15.97 15.78
C MET A 177 2.67 -16.16 17.25
N GLY A 178 2.76 -17.39 17.77
CA GLY A 178 2.34 -17.70 19.13
C GLY A 178 0.83 -17.67 19.32
N MET A 179 0.07 -18.03 18.27
CA MET A 179 -1.39 -18.00 18.23
C MET A 179 -2.02 -18.80 19.40
N TYR A 180 -1.37 -19.88 19.81
CA TYR A 180 -1.80 -20.74 20.91
C TYR A 180 -1.04 -20.54 22.22
N ASN A 181 -0.14 -19.54 22.29
CA ASN A 181 0.72 -19.32 23.47
C ASN A 181 -0.02 -18.69 24.66
N ALA A 182 -1.26 -18.22 24.46
CA ALA A 182 -2.07 -17.77 25.57
C ALA A 182 -2.23 -18.91 26.58
N GLU A 183 -2.04 -18.64 27.87
CA GLU A 183 -2.11 -19.63 28.93
C GLU A 183 -2.86 -19.05 30.11
N PHE A 184 -3.86 -19.79 30.60
CA PHE A 184 -4.61 -19.44 31.80
C PHE A 184 -4.65 -20.68 32.70
N ASP A 185 -4.08 -20.58 33.90
CA ASP A 185 -3.99 -21.67 34.87
C ASP A 185 -3.41 -22.98 34.29
N GLY A 186 -2.32 -22.90 33.52
CA GLY A 186 -1.69 -24.07 32.88
C GLY A 186 -2.44 -24.61 31.65
N THR A 187 -3.47 -23.90 31.17
CA THR A 187 -4.29 -24.34 30.05
C THR A 187 -4.13 -23.42 28.85
N HIS A 188 -3.79 -24.00 27.69
CA HIS A 188 -3.72 -23.31 26.40
C HIS A 188 -5.03 -23.39 25.61
N PRO A 189 -5.31 -22.42 24.71
CA PRO A 189 -6.46 -22.48 23.82
C PRO A 189 -6.38 -23.69 22.88
N TRP A 190 -7.49 -24.41 22.72
CA TRP A 190 -7.59 -25.52 21.79
C TRP A 190 -7.86 -25.10 20.34
N TYR A 191 -8.34 -23.87 20.15
CA TYR A 191 -8.68 -23.31 18.84
C TYR A 191 -8.62 -21.78 18.91
N ALA A 192 -7.93 -21.17 17.94
CA ALA A 192 -7.84 -19.73 17.76
C ALA A 192 -8.06 -19.44 16.28
N CYS A 193 -9.01 -18.56 15.95
CA CYS A 193 -9.30 -18.19 14.57
C CYS A 193 -9.94 -16.81 14.49
N VAL A 194 -9.97 -16.25 13.29
CA VAL A 194 -10.86 -15.11 13.01
C VAL A 194 -12.32 -15.53 13.15
N PRO A 195 -13.19 -14.68 13.71
CA PRO A 195 -14.63 -14.98 13.77
C PRO A 195 -15.21 -15.09 12.36
N ARG A 196 -16.41 -15.68 12.24
CA ARG A 196 -17.12 -15.73 10.95
C ARG A 196 -17.55 -14.32 10.56
N ILE A 197 -16.75 -13.67 9.71
CA ILE A 197 -17.04 -12.34 9.18
C ILE A 197 -17.76 -12.49 7.83
N PRO A 198 -18.98 -11.95 7.66
CA PRO A 198 -19.64 -11.91 6.36
C PRO A 198 -18.79 -11.13 5.35
N CYS A 199 -18.80 -11.56 4.08
CA CYS A 199 -18.19 -10.82 2.95
C CYS A 199 -16.65 -10.86 2.84
N TYR A 200 -15.97 -11.91 3.33
CA TYR A 200 -14.52 -12.13 3.13
C TYR A 200 -14.27 -13.26 2.12
N ASP A 201 -14.57 -13.04 0.83
CA ASP A 201 -14.31 -14.02 -0.25
C ASP A 201 -12.87 -13.87 -0.76
N GLY A 202 -12.14 -14.98 -0.95
CA GLY A 202 -10.75 -14.93 -1.43
C GLY A 202 -9.68 -14.76 -0.33
N PHE A 203 -10.08 -14.79 0.94
CA PHE A 203 -9.15 -14.75 2.08
C PHE A 203 -8.68 -16.16 2.48
N ASN A 204 -7.37 -16.33 2.67
CA ASN A 204 -6.77 -17.58 3.10
C ASN A 204 -5.87 -17.32 4.31
N MET A 205 -6.12 -18.05 5.40
CA MET A 205 -5.40 -17.92 6.66
C MET A 205 -4.66 -19.22 6.96
N ILE A 206 -3.33 -19.17 7.03
CA ILE A 206 -2.48 -20.32 7.34
C ILE A 206 -2.12 -20.24 8.82
N THR A 207 -2.44 -21.27 9.61
CA THR A 207 -2.24 -21.30 11.06
C THR A 207 -1.51 -22.56 11.49
N GLU A 208 -1.03 -22.58 12.73
CA GLU A 208 -0.60 -23.83 13.39
C GLU A 208 -1.79 -24.80 13.48
N ALA A 209 -1.51 -26.10 13.40
CA ALA A 209 -2.55 -27.11 13.47
C ALA A 209 -3.29 -27.05 14.82
N ARG A 210 -4.61 -27.17 14.75
CA ARG A 210 -5.49 -27.20 15.93
C ARG A 210 -5.03 -28.27 16.94
N LYS A 211 -5.25 -27.99 18.24
CA LYS A 211 -4.91 -28.89 19.35
C LYS A 211 -3.43 -29.28 19.46
N GLY A 212 -2.52 -28.47 18.91
CA GLY A 212 -1.08 -28.73 18.97
C GLY A 212 -0.64 -29.92 18.12
N GLY A 213 -1.37 -30.22 17.04
CA GLY A 213 -0.95 -31.22 16.06
C GLY A 213 0.30 -30.78 15.29
N ASP A 214 0.95 -31.73 14.63
CA ASP A 214 2.05 -31.43 13.71
C ASP A 214 1.48 -30.86 12.40
N GLY A 215 2.10 -29.79 11.87
CA GLY A 215 1.76 -29.20 10.57
C GLY A 215 0.99 -27.87 10.64
N VAL A 216 0.32 -27.54 9.53
CA VAL A 216 -0.41 -26.27 9.34
C VAL A 216 -1.85 -26.53 8.92
N ASP A 217 -2.76 -25.69 9.42
CA ASP A 217 -4.16 -25.63 8.96
C ASP A 217 -4.32 -24.42 8.01
N VAL A 218 -5.16 -24.56 6.98
CA VAL A 218 -5.48 -23.45 6.06
C VAL A 218 -6.98 -23.16 6.11
N GLY A 219 -7.35 -22.02 6.68
CA GLY A 219 -8.70 -21.47 6.66
C GLY A 219 -8.96 -20.74 5.34
N VAL A 220 -9.78 -21.36 4.47
CA VAL A 220 -10.15 -20.82 3.16
C VAL A 220 -11.56 -20.20 3.26
N PHE A 221 -11.67 -18.91 2.95
CA PHE A 221 -12.94 -18.19 2.98
C PHE A 221 -13.39 -17.92 1.54
N LEU A 222 -14.48 -18.58 1.14
CA LEU A 222 -15.03 -18.45 -0.21
C LEU A 222 -16.56 -18.31 -0.20
N GLU A 223 -17.08 -17.69 -1.26
CA GLU A 223 -18.50 -17.78 -1.63
C GLU A 223 -18.92 -19.26 -1.80
N SER A 224 -20.20 -19.56 -1.52
CA SER A 224 -20.67 -20.94 -1.41
C SER A 224 -20.50 -21.72 -2.72
N GLY A 225 -20.80 -21.11 -3.87
CA GLY A 225 -20.56 -21.71 -5.18
C GLY A 225 -19.07 -21.95 -5.48
N ALA A 226 -18.19 -21.03 -5.10
CA ALA A 226 -16.75 -21.20 -5.22
C ALA A 226 -16.21 -22.33 -4.33
N MET A 227 -16.68 -22.42 -3.09
CA MET A 227 -16.33 -23.51 -2.16
C MET A 227 -16.72 -24.89 -2.71
N GLU A 228 -17.90 -25.03 -3.33
CA GLU A 228 -18.33 -26.30 -3.95
C GLU A 228 -17.49 -26.67 -5.17
N ARG A 229 -17.04 -25.68 -5.97
CA ARG A 229 -16.10 -25.94 -7.08
C ARG A 229 -14.73 -26.40 -6.55
N LEU A 230 -14.22 -25.76 -5.50
CA LEU A 230 -12.95 -26.13 -4.88
C LEU A 230 -12.98 -27.57 -4.34
N LYS A 231 -14.08 -27.97 -3.66
CA LYS A 231 -14.26 -29.34 -3.16
C LYS A 231 -14.20 -30.39 -4.27
N LYS A 232 -14.88 -30.12 -5.41
CA LYS A 232 -14.85 -31.03 -6.57
C LYS A 232 -13.45 -31.17 -7.14
N LEU A 233 -12.76 -30.04 -7.35
CA LEU A 233 -11.39 -30.03 -7.84
C LEU A 233 -10.46 -30.82 -6.90
N TYR A 234 -10.57 -30.63 -5.59
CA TYR A 234 -9.75 -31.35 -4.61
C TYR A 234 -9.97 -32.87 -4.66
N ALA A 235 -11.19 -33.32 -4.95
CA ALA A 235 -11.51 -34.75 -5.11
C ALA A 235 -10.93 -35.35 -6.40
N GLU A 236 -10.65 -34.54 -7.42
CA GLU A 236 -10.13 -34.97 -8.73
C GLU A 236 -8.59 -34.98 -8.80
N VAL A 237 -7.89 -34.44 -7.79
CA VAL A 237 -6.43 -34.38 -7.75
C VAL A 237 -5.86 -35.69 -7.20
N GLU A 238 -5.42 -36.58 -8.09
CA GLU A 238 -5.02 -37.97 -7.77
C GLU A 238 -3.94 -38.09 -6.68
N TYR A 239 -2.95 -37.18 -6.64
CA TYR A 239 -1.83 -37.25 -5.69
C TYR A 239 -2.13 -36.74 -4.27
N LEU A 240 -3.35 -36.23 -4.02
CA LEU A 240 -3.79 -35.80 -2.68
C LEU A 240 -4.48 -36.94 -1.90
N HIS A 241 -4.68 -38.09 -2.52
CA HIS A 241 -5.38 -39.25 -1.96
C HIS A 241 -4.50 -40.52 -1.85
N GLU A 242 -3.19 -40.38 -2.11
CA GLU A 242 -2.15 -41.38 -1.78
C GLU A 242 -1.58 -41.15 -0.38
#